data_AF-A0A935VT91-F1
#
_entry.id   AF-A0A935VT91-F1
#
_cell.length_a   1.000
_cell.length_b   1.000
_cell.length_c   1.000
_cell.angle_alpha   90.00
_cell.angle_beta   90.00
_cell.angle_gamma   90.00
#
_symmetry.space_group_name_H-M   'P 1'
#
loop_
_entity.id
_entity.type
_entity.pdbx_description
1 polymer ?
#
loop_
_entity_poly.entity_id
_entity_poly.type
_entity_poly.pdbx_seq_one_letter_code
_entity_poly.pdbx_strand_id
1 'polypeptide(L)' 'MKHTGICIDAYLFDSIDEIREVTQTWVDDYNCTRPHDALNGLSPKIYREKTINLLGCVTLRLRLRLLRPIG' A
#
# COMPACT_ATOMS: atom_id res chain seq x y z
N MET A 1 -6.72 20.92 0.41
CA MET A 1 -5.37 21.35 -0.04
C MET A 1 -4.88 20.32 -1.04
N LYS A 2 -4.62 20.74 -2.28
CA LYS A 2 -3.99 19.89 -3.31
C LYS A 2 -2.49 19.98 -3.10
N HIS A 3 -1.85 18.91 -2.60
CA HIS A 3 -0.38 18.83 -2.62
C HIS A 3 0.03 18.11 -3.91
N THR A 4 0.22 18.95 -4.93
CA THR A 4 1.22 18.90 -6.00
C THR A 4 1.90 17.56 -6.28
N GLY A 5 1.79 17.15 -7.55
CA GLY A 5 2.44 15.98 -8.12
C GLY A 5 3.91 15.84 -7.75
N ILE A 6 4.27 14.58 -7.63
CA ILE A 6 5.56 14.04 -7.24
C ILE A 6 6.62 14.59 -8.21
N CYS A 7 7.41 15.56 -7.75
CA CYS A 7 8.61 15.98 -8.47
C CYS A 7 9.62 14.84 -8.38
N ILE A 8 10.10 14.37 -9.52
CA ILE A 8 11.23 13.42 -9.57
C ILE A 8 12.46 14.27 -9.85
N ASP A 9 13.39 14.29 -8.90
CA ASP A 9 14.66 14.96 -9.08
C ASP A 9 15.56 14.14 -10.02
N ALA A 10 16.40 14.82 -10.79
CA ALA A 10 17.39 14.16 -11.64
C ALA A 10 18.66 13.89 -10.84
N TYR A 11 19.17 12.65 -10.93
CA TYR A 11 20.41 12.22 -10.28
C TYR A 11 21.35 11.63 -11.34
N LEU A 12 22.63 12.00 -11.27
CA LEU A 12 23.71 11.35 -12.00
C LEU A 12 24.39 10.37 -11.05
N PHE A 13 24.56 9.12 -11.49
CA PHE A 13 25.16 8.05 -10.70
C PHE A 13 26.47 7.60 -11.33
N ASP A 14 27.47 7.31 -10.50
CA ASP A 14 28.78 6.85 -10.94
C ASP A 14 28.85 5.33 -11.12
N SER A 15 27.89 4.60 -10.54
CA SER A 15 27.81 3.14 -10.63
C SER A 15 26.38 2.59 -10.56
N ILE A 16 26.22 1.34 -11.00
CA ILE A 16 24.93 0.62 -10.87
C ILE A 16 24.61 0.30 -9.40
N ASP A 17 25.61 0.18 -8.53
CA ASP A 17 25.37 -0.12 -7.12
C ASP A 17 24.73 1.09 -6.41
N GLU A 18 25.19 2.30 -6.71
CA GLU A 18 24.64 3.55 -6.18
C GLU A 18 23.14 3.71 -6.51
N ILE A 19 22.76 3.51 -7.78
CA ILE A 19 21.34 3.59 -8.17
C ILE A 19 20.50 2.50 -7.48
N ARG A 20 21.06 1.32 -7.19
CA ARG A 20 20.33 0.25 -6.48
C ARG A 20 20.04 0.64 -5.03
N GLU A 21 21.01 1.23 -4.33
CA GLU A 21 20.83 1.69 -2.95
C GLU A 21 19.76 2.80 -2.86
N VAL A 22 19.85 3.79 -3.74
CA VAL A 22 18.87 4.89 -3.79
C VAL A 22 17.48 4.38 -4.18
N THR A 23 17.41 3.51 -5.20
CA THR A 23 16.14 2.93 -5.66
C THR A 23 15.51 2.07 -4.57
N GLN A 24 16.29 1.30 -3.82
CA GLN A 24 15.77 0.48 -2.73
C GLN A 24 15.10 1.35 -1.66
N THR A 25 15.77 2.44 -1.27
CA THR A 25 15.20 3.41 -0.32
C THR A 25 13.90 4.00 -0.84
N TRP A 26 13.83 4.36 -2.13
CA TRP A 26 12.63 4.90 -2.75
C TRP A 26 11.48 3.87 -2.80
N VAL A 27 11.79 2.61 -3.14
CA VAL A 27 10.82 1.51 -3.18
C VAL A 27 10.21 1.29 -1.80
N ASP A 28 11.03 1.32 -0.76
CA ASP A 28 10.57 1.14 0.62
C ASP A 28 9.68 2.31 1.07
N ASP A 29 10.10 3.55 0.82
CA ASP A 29 9.31 4.76 1.12
C ASP A 29 7.98 4.77 0.38
N TYR A 30 7.98 4.49 -0.93
CA TYR A 30 6.77 4.47 -1.77
C TYR A 30 5.74 3.43 -1.28
N ASN A 31 6.19 2.22 -0.98
CA ASN A 31 5.32 1.10 -0.64
C ASN A 31 4.86 1.11 0.82
N CYS A 32 5.71 1.61 1.74
CA CYS A 32 5.45 1.50 3.17
C CYS A 32 4.99 2.82 3.81
N THR A 33 5.45 3.96 3.31
CA THR A 33 5.36 5.23 4.06
C THR A 33 4.55 6.30 3.32
N ARG A 34 4.75 6.47 2.01
CA ARG A 34 4.10 7.57 1.27
C ARG A 34 2.58 7.46 1.27
N PRO A 35 1.85 8.56 1.53
CA PRO A 35 0.41 8.62 1.37
C PRO A 35 0.04 8.73 -0.11
N HIS A 36 -0.97 7.96 -0.54
CA HIS A 36 -1.49 8.00 -1.91
C HIS A 36 -2.94 8.45 -1.93
N ASP A 37 -3.24 9.52 -2.67
CA ASP A 37 -4.60 10.07 -2.77
C ASP A 37 -5.62 9.02 -3.26
N ALA A 38 -5.23 8.19 -4.25
CA ALA A 38 -6.06 7.09 -4.75
C ALA A 38 -6.35 6.02 -3.69
N LEU A 39 -5.51 5.91 -2.66
CA LEU A 39 -5.68 5.01 -1.51
C LEU A 39 -6.18 5.76 -0.27
N ASN A 40 -6.82 6.92 -0.47
CA ASN A 40 -7.33 7.78 0.59
C ASN A 40 -6.25 8.18 1.61
N GLY A 41 -5.06 8.52 1.10
CA GLY A 41 -3.89 8.93 1.89
C GLY A 41 -3.14 7.78 2.56
N LEU A 42 -3.45 6.52 2.26
CA LEU A 42 -2.74 5.37 2.81
C LEU A 42 -1.53 4.98 1.94
N SER A 43 -0.54 4.35 2.57
CA SER A 43 0.49 3.63 1.83
C SER A 43 -0.07 2.32 1.26
N PRO A 44 0.53 1.79 0.16
CA PRO A 44 0.09 0.55 -0.46
C PRO A 44 0.09 -0.64 0.52
N LYS A 45 1.08 -0.72 1.40
CA LYS A 45 1.16 -1.76 2.43
C LYS A 45 -0.03 -1.70 3.39
N ILE A 46 -0.33 -0.51 3.94
CA ILE A 46 -1.45 -0.33 4.88
C ILE A 46 -2.79 -0.61 4.18
N TYR A 47 -2.96 -0.16 2.93
CA TYR A 47 -4.16 -0.43 2.16
C TYR A 47 -4.37 -1.93 1.94
N ARG A 48 -3.32 -2.67 1.59
CA ARG A 48 -3.36 -4.13 1.44
C ARG A 48 -3.78 -4.81 2.73
N GLU A 49 -3.16 -4.46 3.86
CA GLU A 49 -3.47 -5.04 5.16
C GLU A 49 -4.93 -4.79 5.56
N LYS A 50 -5.44 -3.56 5.38
CA LYS A 50 -6.85 -3.24 5.60
C LYS A 50 -7.77 -4.05 4.70
N THR A 51 -7.44 -4.16 3.42
CA THR A 51 -8.23 -4.91 2.44
C THR A 51 -8.29 -6.40 2.81
N ILE A 52 -7.15 -7.01 3.17
CA ILE A 52 -7.10 -8.41 3.61
C ILE A 52 -7.92 -8.62 4.88
N ASN A 53 -7.80 -7.73 5.88
CA ASN A 53 -8.58 -7.81 7.11
C ASN A 53 -10.08 -7.71 6.85
N LEU A 54 -10.49 -6.80 5.97
CA LEU A 54 -11.89 -6.65 5.54
C LEU A 54 -12.37 -7.91 4.83
N LEU A 55 -11.60 -8.46 3.88
CA LEU A 55 -11.95 -9.70 3.19
C LEU A 55 -12.05 -10.88 4.16
N GLY A 56 -11.15 -10.99 5.14
CA GLY A 56 -11.21 -12.01 6.19
C GLY A 56 -12.47 -11.87 7.05
N CYS A 57 -12.81 -10.65 7.46
CA CYS A 57 -14.03 -10.36 8.21
C CYS A 57 -15.30 -10.68 7.41
N VAL A 58 -15.36 -10.30 6.13
CA VAL A 58 -16.51 -10.59 5.25
C VAL A 58 -16.64 -12.09 5.00
N THR A 59 -15.53 -12.80 4.79
CA THR A 59 -15.52 -14.26 4.62
C THR A 59 -16.04 -14.96 5.87
N LEU A 60 -15.59 -14.55 7.07
CA LEU A 60 -16.13 -15.04 8.35
C LEU A 60 -17.62 -14.72 8.50
N ARG A 61 -18.05 -13.50 8.14
CA ARG A 61 -19.44 -13.06 8.27
C ARG A 61 -20.39 -13.79 7.32
N LEU A 62 -19.96 -14.10 6.10
CA LEU A 62 -20.70 -14.93 5.15
C LEU A 62 -20.77 -16.39 5.65
N ARG A 63 -19.65 -16.93 6.15
CA ARG A 63 -19.58 -18.30 6.70
C ARG A 63 -20.49 -18.48 7.92
N LEU A 64 -20.56 -17.50 8.81
CA LEU A 64 -21.45 -17.52 9.98
C LEU A 64 -22.94 -17.38 9.60
N ARG A 65 -23.26 -16.71 8.49
CA ARG A 65 -24.66 -16.62 8.01
C ARG A 65 -25.18 -17.94 7.44
N LEU A 66 -24.32 -18.73 6.79
CA LEU A 66 -24.68 -20.04 6.22
C LEU A 66 -24.78 -21.16 7.27
N LEU A 67 -24.30 -20.93 8.49
CA LEU A 67 -24.33 -21.91 9.59
C LEU A 67 -25.43 -21.66 10.62
N ARG A 68 -26.33 -20.68 10.40
CA ARG A 68 -27.49 -20.55 11.28
C ARG A 68 -28.51 -21.65 10.93
N PRO A 69 -28.82 -22.56 11.87
CA PRO A 69 -29.83 -23.57 11.62
C PRO A 69 -31.16 -22.87 11.38
N ILE A 70 -31.81 -23.22 10.27
CA ILE A 70 -33.19 -22.86 10.00
C ILE A 70 -34.01 -23.69 11.01
N GLY A 71 -34.63 -23.00 11.96
CA GLY A 71 -35.58 -23.62 12.89
C GLY A 71 -36.86 -24.02 12.18
#